data_AF-A0A349YPI8-F1
#
_entry.id   AF-A0A349YPI8-F1
#
_cell.length_a   1.000
_cell.length_b   1.000
_cell.length_c   1.000
_cell.angle_alpha   90.00
_cell.angle_beta   90.00
_cell.angle_gamma   90.00
#
_symmetry.space_group_name_H-M   'P 1'
#
loop_
_entity.id
_entity.type
_entity.pdbx_description
1 polymer ?
#
loop_
_entity_poly.entity_id
_entity_poly.type
_entity_poly.pdbx_seq_one_letter_code
_entity_poly.pdbx_strand_id
1 'polypeptide(L)'
;TANSLSSQTSATAAAANILSGKTAYVNGSKITGTMANKGNLNWSGSNTTYTVPAGYYSGGTLNSKPSYTNGYNAGHKVINKNGWTTSSSSQYGFKQYDGSGASKYYLTIDMNYTHQILAAAIYTSGYSSKEFYLMTANGFSVKMNESMVIDMTKTHPNWATDRYFYIPVNGSGWSYHYDIWYL
;
A
#
# COMPACT_ATOMS: atom_id res chain seq x y z
N THR A 1 -65.58 31.83 -15.25
CA THR A 1 -64.29 32.29 -15.81
C THR A 1 -63.39 31.08 -16.00
N ALA A 2 -62.61 31.03 -17.08
CA ALA A 2 -61.62 29.96 -17.25
C ALA A 2 -60.43 30.21 -16.30
N ASN A 3 -59.90 29.15 -15.68
CA ASN A 3 -58.72 29.25 -14.83
C ASN A 3 -57.49 29.65 -15.66
N SER A 4 -56.58 30.43 -15.07
CA SER A 4 -55.34 30.83 -15.74
C SER A 4 -54.38 29.65 -15.86
N LEU A 5 -53.60 29.60 -16.95
CA LEU A 5 -52.61 28.54 -17.16
C LEU A 5 -51.57 28.49 -16.02
N SER A 6 -51.21 29.65 -15.47
CA SER A 6 -50.32 29.74 -14.31
C SER A 6 -50.90 29.09 -13.05
N SER A 7 -52.21 29.23 -12.80
CA SER A 7 -52.88 28.56 -11.67
C SER A 7 -52.94 27.03 -11.81
N GLN A 8 -52.79 26.52 -13.04
CA GLN A 8 -52.87 25.09 -13.36
C GLN A 8 -51.51 24.43 -13.55
N THR A 9 -50.43 25.21 -13.60
CA THR A 9 -49.06 24.72 -13.90
C THR A 9 -48.05 25.16 -12.85
N SER A 10 -48.50 25.30 -11.59
CA SER A 10 -47.62 25.59 -10.46
C SER A 10 -46.51 24.53 -10.36
N ALA A 11 -45.28 24.93 -10.68
CA ALA A 11 -44.14 24.01 -10.76
C ALA A 11 -42.81 24.74 -10.49
N THR A 12 -41.76 23.97 -10.23
CA THR A 12 -40.44 24.47 -9.81
C THR A 12 -39.31 24.04 -10.76
N ALA A 13 -39.62 23.32 -11.84
CA ALA A 13 -38.61 22.88 -12.79
C ALA A 13 -37.96 24.06 -13.51
N ALA A 14 -36.62 24.09 -13.53
CA ALA A 14 -35.86 24.99 -14.39
C ALA A 14 -35.47 24.28 -15.70
N ALA A 15 -35.05 25.05 -16.70
CA ALA A 15 -34.55 24.50 -17.96
C ALA A 15 -33.43 23.47 -17.76
N ALA A 16 -32.52 23.72 -16.80
CA ALA A 16 -31.42 22.81 -16.46
C ALA A 16 -31.88 21.48 -15.84
N ASN A 17 -33.15 21.36 -15.43
CA ASN A 17 -33.74 20.15 -14.85
C ASN A 17 -34.43 19.28 -15.91
N ILE A 18 -34.55 19.79 -17.14
CA ILE A 18 -35.31 19.15 -18.23
C ILE A 18 -34.33 18.75 -19.32
N LEU A 19 -34.43 17.52 -19.82
CA LEU A 19 -33.62 17.02 -20.93
C LEU A 19 -33.71 17.95 -22.15
N SER A 20 -32.55 18.20 -22.76
CA SER A 20 -32.47 18.99 -23.99
C SER A 20 -33.44 18.47 -25.06
N GLY A 21 -34.14 19.40 -25.71
CA GLY A 21 -35.20 19.10 -26.68
C GLY A 21 -36.56 18.73 -26.08
N LYS A 22 -36.68 18.58 -24.75
CA LYS A 22 -37.98 18.44 -24.07
C LYS A 22 -38.49 19.80 -23.58
N THR A 23 -39.80 19.92 -23.42
CA THR A 23 -40.44 21.16 -22.96
C THR A 23 -41.44 20.86 -21.86
N ALA A 24 -41.62 21.81 -20.95
CA ALA A 24 -42.66 21.77 -19.90
C ALA A 24 -43.32 23.14 -19.75
N TYR A 25 -44.51 23.19 -19.16
CA TYR A 25 -45.11 24.44 -18.69
C TYR A 25 -44.86 24.59 -17.19
N VAL A 26 -44.33 25.75 -16.80
CA VAL A 26 -44.01 26.10 -15.41
C VAL A 26 -44.55 27.49 -15.14
N ASN A 27 -45.46 27.60 -14.17
CA ASN A 27 -46.10 28.84 -13.74
C ASN A 27 -46.69 29.65 -14.91
N GLY A 28 -47.30 28.94 -15.88
CA GLY A 28 -47.95 29.53 -17.04
C GLY A 28 -47.04 29.77 -18.25
N SER A 29 -45.74 29.50 -18.14
CA SER A 29 -44.76 29.72 -19.21
C SER A 29 -44.20 28.40 -19.73
N LYS A 30 -44.07 28.28 -21.05
CA LYS A 30 -43.37 27.15 -21.67
C LYS A 30 -41.87 27.34 -21.50
N ILE A 31 -41.19 26.35 -20.95
CA ILE A 31 -39.74 26.29 -20.83
C ILE A 31 -39.17 25.13 -21.65
N THR A 32 -38.01 25.35 -22.27
CA THR A 32 -37.28 24.33 -23.02
C THR A 32 -36.11 23.84 -22.20
N GLY A 33 -35.94 22.52 -22.12
CA GLY A 33 -34.87 21.89 -21.37
C GLY A 33 -33.48 22.13 -21.95
N THR A 34 -32.49 22.19 -21.06
CA THR A 34 -31.07 22.37 -21.40
C THR A 34 -30.18 21.30 -20.77
N MET A 35 -30.73 20.34 -20.03
CA MET A 35 -29.95 19.24 -19.44
C MET A 35 -29.37 18.34 -20.55
N ALA A 36 -28.05 18.23 -20.58
CA ALA A 36 -27.38 17.33 -21.51
C ALA A 36 -27.67 15.86 -21.18
N ASN A 37 -27.99 15.06 -22.19
CA ASN A 37 -28.00 13.60 -22.07
C ASN A 37 -26.57 13.08 -22.28
N LYS A 38 -26.01 12.43 -21.25
CA LYS A 38 -24.65 11.88 -21.24
C LYS A 38 -24.62 10.38 -21.53
N GLY A 39 -25.78 9.74 -21.72
CA GLY A 39 -25.88 8.31 -21.96
C GLY A 39 -25.43 7.47 -20.77
N ASN A 40 -24.83 6.31 -21.03
CA ASN A 40 -24.32 5.43 -19.98
C ASN A 40 -22.97 5.93 -19.46
N LEU A 41 -22.83 6.01 -18.14
CA LEU A 41 -21.55 6.30 -17.49
C LEU A 41 -20.78 5.02 -17.22
N ASN A 42 -19.85 4.68 -18.10
CA ASN A 42 -18.96 3.53 -17.94
C ASN A 42 -17.53 4.02 -17.70
N TRP A 43 -17.06 3.91 -16.46
CA TRP A 43 -15.71 4.30 -16.09
C TRP A 43 -14.98 3.14 -15.42
N SER A 44 -13.75 2.89 -15.86
CA SER A 44 -12.84 1.90 -15.29
C SER A 44 -11.39 2.39 -15.36
N GLY A 45 -11.16 3.60 -14.84
CA GLY A 45 -9.84 4.24 -14.88
C GLY A 45 -8.82 3.56 -13.94
N SER A 46 -7.56 3.62 -14.32
CA SER A 46 -6.40 3.34 -13.48
C SER A 46 -5.80 4.66 -13.00
N ASN A 47 -5.51 4.78 -11.70
CA ASN A 47 -4.73 5.86 -11.09
C ASN A 47 -5.16 7.30 -11.44
N THR A 48 -6.44 7.53 -11.72
CA THR A 48 -6.93 8.84 -12.14
C THR A 48 -8.23 9.20 -11.44
N THR A 49 -8.31 10.45 -10.98
CA THR A 49 -9.59 11.06 -10.56
C THR A 49 -10.44 11.27 -11.81
N TYR A 50 -11.71 10.89 -11.75
CA TYR A 50 -12.65 11.12 -12.84
C TYR A 50 -13.74 12.09 -12.41
N THR A 51 -13.75 13.26 -13.04
CA THR A 51 -14.80 14.26 -12.83
C THR A 51 -16.00 13.90 -13.70
N VAL A 52 -17.14 13.62 -13.07
CA VAL A 52 -18.41 13.35 -13.75
C VAL A 52 -19.06 14.70 -14.10
N PRO A 53 -19.21 15.06 -15.39
CA PRO A 53 -19.87 16.30 -15.77
C PRO A 53 -21.37 16.28 -15.42
N ALA A 54 -21.94 17.46 -15.15
CA ALA A 54 -23.39 17.57 -14.95
C ALA A 54 -24.17 17.11 -16.20
N GLY A 55 -25.30 16.42 -15.98
CA GLY A 55 -26.19 15.93 -17.01
C GLY A 55 -26.99 14.71 -16.56
N TYR A 56 -27.84 14.22 -17.46
CA TYR A 56 -28.58 12.98 -17.27
C TYR A 56 -27.76 11.78 -17.72
N TYR A 57 -27.72 10.74 -16.88
CA TYR A 57 -27.11 9.46 -17.20
C TYR A 57 -28.16 8.36 -17.19
N SER A 58 -28.18 7.52 -18.21
CA SER A 58 -29.15 6.41 -18.35
C SER A 58 -28.79 5.16 -17.52
N GLY A 59 -27.77 5.27 -16.66
CA GLY A 59 -27.18 4.15 -15.91
C GLY A 59 -25.71 3.95 -16.30
N GLY A 60 -25.16 2.78 -15.97
CA GLY A 60 -23.77 2.42 -16.28
C GLY A 60 -23.04 1.80 -15.08
N THR A 61 -21.72 1.62 -15.23
CA THR A 61 -20.87 0.99 -14.22
C THR A 61 -19.67 1.86 -13.91
N LEU A 62 -19.45 2.14 -12.62
CA LEU A 62 -18.23 2.74 -12.10
C LEU A 62 -17.38 1.65 -11.45
N ASN A 63 -16.27 1.29 -12.08
CA ASN A 63 -15.38 0.25 -11.60
C ASN A 63 -14.04 0.84 -11.13
N SER A 64 -13.91 1.03 -9.81
CA SER A 64 -12.67 1.49 -9.18
C SER A 64 -11.65 0.38 -8.93
N LYS A 65 -11.97 -0.90 -9.19
CA LYS A 65 -11.10 -2.04 -8.92
C LYS A 65 -9.70 -1.90 -9.55
N PRO A 66 -9.54 -1.43 -10.80
CA PRO A 66 -8.20 -1.24 -11.38
C PRO A 66 -7.37 -0.21 -10.60
N SER A 67 -7.97 0.92 -10.24
CA SER A 67 -7.31 1.95 -9.42
C SER A 67 -6.94 1.44 -8.02
N TYR A 68 -7.85 0.70 -7.37
CA TYR A 68 -7.57 0.05 -6.08
C TYR A 68 -6.40 -0.92 -6.19
N THR A 69 -6.43 -1.84 -7.15
CA THR A 69 -5.38 -2.85 -7.34
C THR A 69 -4.02 -2.20 -7.60
N ASN A 70 -3.99 -1.11 -8.37
CA ASN A 70 -2.74 -0.41 -8.67
C ASN A 70 -2.18 0.32 -7.44
N GLY A 71 -3.04 0.96 -6.64
CA GLY A 71 -2.63 1.53 -5.35
C GLY A 71 -2.12 0.47 -4.38
N TYR A 72 -2.85 -0.65 -4.26
CA TYR A 72 -2.45 -1.78 -3.43
C TYR A 72 -1.08 -2.34 -3.85
N ASN A 73 -0.89 -2.62 -5.14
CA ASN A 73 0.37 -3.16 -5.65
C ASN A 73 1.54 -2.19 -5.52
N ALA A 74 1.29 -0.87 -5.55
CA ALA A 74 2.33 0.13 -5.31
C ALA A 74 2.78 0.16 -3.85
N GLY A 75 1.83 0.01 -2.89
CA GLY A 75 2.12 0.02 -1.46
C GLY A 75 2.54 -1.34 -0.86
N HIS A 76 2.15 -2.46 -1.49
CA HIS A 76 2.46 -3.82 -1.05
C HIS A 76 3.32 -4.56 -2.07
N LYS A 77 4.34 -3.88 -2.60
CA LYS A 77 5.30 -4.50 -3.51
C LYS A 77 6.40 -5.18 -2.70
N VAL A 78 6.60 -6.48 -2.90
CA VAL A 78 7.78 -7.17 -2.37
C VAL A 78 9.02 -6.67 -3.11
N ILE A 79 9.93 -6.03 -2.38
CA ILE A 79 11.22 -5.57 -2.87
C ILE A 79 12.29 -6.52 -2.35
N ASN A 80 13.25 -6.90 -3.21
CA ASN A 80 14.47 -7.58 -2.81
C ASN A 80 15.62 -6.57 -2.78
N LYS A 81 16.22 -6.36 -1.61
CA LYS A 81 17.47 -5.60 -1.46
C LYS A 81 18.59 -6.59 -1.16
N ASN A 82 19.63 -6.56 -1.98
CA ASN A 82 20.82 -7.39 -1.79
C ASN A 82 22.10 -6.55 -1.86
N GLY A 83 23.21 -7.15 -1.44
CA GLY A 83 24.51 -6.50 -1.42
C GLY A 83 25.44 -7.05 -0.36
N TRP A 84 26.58 -6.38 -0.20
CA TRP A 84 27.60 -6.72 0.78
C TRP A 84 27.67 -5.67 1.89
N THR A 85 27.83 -6.12 3.13
CA THR A 85 28.09 -5.23 4.27
C THR A 85 29.00 -5.92 5.28
N THR A 86 29.63 -5.14 6.16
CA THR A 86 30.55 -5.63 7.18
C THR A 86 29.87 -5.64 8.54
N SER A 87 30.14 -6.68 9.33
CA SER A 87 29.59 -6.79 10.68
C SER A 87 30.20 -5.78 11.65
N SER A 88 29.41 -5.44 12.67
CA SER A 88 29.80 -4.55 13.76
C SER A 88 31.07 -5.04 14.48
N SER A 89 31.81 -4.09 15.05
CA SER A 89 32.97 -4.37 15.92
C SER A 89 32.59 -4.68 17.37
N SER A 90 31.32 -4.46 17.73
CA SER A 90 30.79 -4.65 19.09
C SER A 90 29.52 -5.50 19.05
N GLN A 91 29.31 -6.26 20.12
CA GLN A 91 28.12 -7.09 20.26
C GLN A 91 26.94 -6.30 20.81
N TYR A 92 25.73 -6.69 20.38
CA TYR A 92 24.46 -6.23 20.91
C TYR A 92 23.73 -7.40 21.60
N GLY A 93 22.99 -7.09 22.68
CA GLY A 93 22.24 -8.08 23.45
C GLY A 93 20.90 -8.42 22.80
N PHE A 94 20.89 -9.42 21.92
CA PHE A 94 19.66 -9.92 21.31
C PHE A 94 18.87 -10.78 22.32
N LYS A 95 17.57 -10.93 22.09
CA LYS A 95 16.66 -11.77 22.87
C LYS A 95 16.39 -13.02 22.09
N GLN A 96 16.45 -14.16 22.77
CA GLN A 96 16.05 -15.44 22.22
C GLN A 96 14.53 -15.63 22.38
N TYR A 97 13.98 -16.61 21.66
CA TYR A 97 12.56 -16.97 21.76
C TYR A 97 12.11 -17.22 23.21
N ASP A 98 12.96 -17.88 23.99
CA ASP A 98 12.74 -18.19 25.41
C ASP A 98 12.87 -16.98 26.35
N GLY A 99 13.18 -15.79 25.82
CA GLY A 99 13.36 -14.55 26.59
C GLY A 99 14.76 -14.34 27.16
N SER A 100 15.66 -15.33 27.04
CA SER A 100 17.06 -15.19 27.44
C SER A 100 17.81 -14.21 26.52
N GLY A 101 18.94 -13.67 27.00
CA GLY A 101 19.80 -12.79 26.22
C GLY A 101 20.90 -13.56 25.47
N ALA A 102 21.23 -13.14 24.26
CA ALA A 102 22.36 -13.62 23.47
C ALA A 102 23.13 -12.41 22.89
N SER A 103 24.37 -12.22 23.33
CA SER A 103 25.24 -11.17 22.77
C SER A 103 25.80 -11.62 21.42
N LYS A 104 25.50 -10.88 20.35
CA LYS A 104 25.95 -11.18 18.97
C LYS A 104 26.45 -9.91 18.29
N TYR A 105 27.39 -10.07 17.34
CA TYR A 105 27.68 -9.00 16.39
C TYR A 105 26.49 -8.83 15.45
N TYR A 106 26.43 -7.76 14.67
CA TYR A 106 25.28 -7.49 13.82
C TYR A 106 25.65 -6.79 12.52
N LEU A 107 24.85 -7.01 11.49
CA LEU A 107 24.85 -6.23 10.27
C LEU A 107 23.90 -5.04 10.44
N THR A 108 24.21 -3.92 9.80
CA THR A 108 23.28 -2.78 9.65
C THR A 108 23.02 -2.60 8.17
N ILE A 109 21.75 -2.72 7.75
CA ILE A 109 21.31 -2.50 6.38
C ILE A 109 20.38 -1.28 6.35
N ASP A 110 20.72 -0.27 5.55
CA ASP A 110 19.81 0.86 5.29
C ASP A 110 18.73 0.43 4.30
N MET A 111 17.48 0.33 4.73
CA MET A 111 16.35 -0.04 3.87
C MET A 111 15.78 1.16 3.09
N ASN A 112 16.41 2.33 3.19
CA ASN A 112 16.03 3.65 2.66
C ASN A 112 14.76 4.24 3.29
N TYR A 113 13.77 3.40 3.62
CA TYR A 113 12.49 3.77 4.20
C TYR A 113 12.09 2.78 5.30
N THR A 114 11.05 3.15 6.06
CA THR A 114 10.24 2.23 6.86
C THR A 114 9.89 1.00 6.02
N HIS A 115 10.07 -0.19 6.58
CA HIS A 115 9.94 -1.44 5.85
C HIS A 115 9.30 -2.52 6.72
N GLN A 116 8.53 -3.42 6.10
CA GLN A 116 8.10 -4.66 6.76
C GLN A 116 8.90 -5.83 6.19
N ILE A 117 9.82 -6.39 6.98
CA ILE A 117 10.60 -7.57 6.57
C ILE A 117 9.67 -8.78 6.43
N LEU A 118 9.75 -9.46 5.29
CA LEU A 118 9.07 -10.72 5.03
C LEU A 118 9.99 -11.91 5.24
N ALA A 119 11.22 -11.78 4.74
CA ALA A 119 12.27 -12.76 4.89
C ALA A 119 13.64 -12.10 4.70
N ALA A 120 14.67 -12.71 5.26
CA ALA A 120 16.05 -12.36 5.00
C ALA A 120 16.90 -13.64 4.93
N ALA A 121 17.88 -13.62 4.04
CA ALA A 121 18.94 -14.62 3.95
C ALA A 121 20.29 -13.90 4.00
N ILE A 122 21.23 -14.46 4.75
CA ILE A 122 22.56 -13.86 4.96
C ILE A 122 23.59 -14.96 4.83
N TYR A 123 24.68 -14.67 4.15
CA TYR A 123 25.80 -15.60 4.06
C TYR A 123 27.15 -14.89 3.98
N THR A 124 28.17 -15.53 4.54
CA THR A 124 29.56 -15.11 4.35
C THR A 124 30.11 -15.74 3.07
N SER A 125 30.96 -15.01 2.36
CA SER A 125 31.87 -15.63 1.37
C SER A 125 33.30 -15.42 1.84
N GLY A 126 34.13 -16.46 1.75
CA GLY A 126 35.55 -16.42 2.15
C GLY A 126 35.93 -17.30 3.34
N TYR A 127 34.97 -17.95 4.01
CA TYR A 127 35.23 -18.89 5.11
C TYR A 127 34.59 -20.26 4.81
N SER A 128 35.22 -21.34 5.27
CA SER A 128 34.78 -22.73 5.03
C SER A 128 33.38 -23.04 5.57
N SER A 129 32.81 -22.17 6.41
CA SER A 129 31.45 -22.26 6.94
C SER A 129 30.58 -21.14 6.37
N LYS A 130 29.60 -21.50 5.55
CA LYS A 130 28.50 -20.60 5.19
C LYS A 130 27.58 -20.47 6.40
N GLU A 131 27.47 -19.26 6.95
CA GLU A 131 26.39 -18.96 7.88
C GLU A 131 25.12 -18.73 7.06
N PHE A 132 23.98 -19.29 7.48
CA PHE A 132 22.71 -19.02 6.81
C PHE A 132 21.64 -18.78 7.87
N TYR A 133 21.09 -17.58 7.85
CA TYR A 133 19.98 -17.19 8.70
C TYR A 133 18.72 -17.11 7.85
N LEU A 134 17.63 -17.70 8.33
CA LEU A 134 16.30 -17.47 7.80
C LEU A 134 15.49 -16.68 8.78
N MET A 135 14.80 -15.68 8.25
CA MET A 135 13.85 -14.89 9.01
C MET A 135 12.43 -15.13 8.51
N THR A 136 11.51 -15.27 9.47
CA THR A 136 10.08 -15.27 9.20
C THR A 136 9.53 -13.84 9.31
N ALA A 137 8.38 -13.59 8.69
CA ALA A 137 7.67 -12.31 8.78
C ALA A 137 7.30 -11.92 10.23
N ASN A 138 7.28 -12.88 11.15
CA ASN A 138 7.01 -12.65 12.58
C ASN A 138 8.28 -12.30 13.38
N GLY A 139 9.41 -12.03 12.72
CA GLY A 139 10.63 -11.55 13.38
C GLY A 139 11.47 -12.61 14.07
N PHE A 140 11.14 -13.90 13.89
CA PHE A 140 12.01 -14.99 14.33
C PHE A 140 13.11 -15.23 13.31
N SER A 141 14.36 -15.20 13.78
CA SER A 141 15.56 -15.52 13.02
C SER A 141 16.16 -16.83 13.53
N VAL A 142 16.43 -17.75 12.61
CA VAL A 142 17.05 -19.04 12.93
C VAL A 142 18.28 -19.21 12.07
N LYS A 143 19.41 -19.52 12.70
CA LYS A 143 20.59 -19.99 11.99
C LYS A 143 20.39 -21.46 11.63
N MET A 144 20.51 -21.82 10.36
CA MET A 144 20.23 -23.19 9.89
C MET A 144 21.09 -24.29 10.52
N ASN A 145 22.20 -23.95 11.19
CA ASN A 145 23.11 -24.91 11.82
C ASN A 145 23.32 -24.69 13.33
N GLU A 146 22.49 -23.88 13.99
CA GLU A 146 22.47 -23.75 15.46
C GLU A 146 21.05 -24.02 15.98
N SER A 147 20.93 -24.54 17.20
CA SER A 147 19.63 -24.70 17.89
C SER A 147 19.08 -23.38 18.45
N MET A 148 19.70 -22.23 18.12
CA MET A 148 19.33 -20.92 18.66
C MET A 148 18.31 -20.23 17.76
N VAL A 149 17.20 -19.78 18.37
CA VAL A 149 16.17 -18.95 17.73
C VAL A 149 16.23 -17.56 18.35
N ILE A 150 16.65 -16.58 17.56
CA ILE A 150 16.67 -15.17 17.97
C ILE A 150 15.31 -14.56 17.66
N ASP A 151 14.64 -14.03 18.67
CA ASP A 151 13.36 -13.35 18.54
C ASP A 151 13.62 -11.85 18.38
N MET A 152 13.64 -11.40 17.13
CA MET A 152 13.96 -10.02 16.82
C MET A 152 12.80 -9.07 17.15
N THR A 153 11.60 -9.59 17.41
CA THR A 153 10.46 -8.77 17.89
C THR A 153 10.70 -8.18 19.27
N LYS A 154 11.55 -8.83 20.07
CA LYS A 154 11.87 -8.43 21.43
C LYS A 154 13.18 -7.66 21.55
N THR A 155 13.87 -7.41 20.44
CA THR A 155 15.22 -6.80 20.44
C THR A 155 15.27 -5.33 20.04
N HIS A 156 14.23 -4.83 19.39
CA HIS A 156 14.09 -3.41 19.04
C HIS A 156 12.60 -3.05 18.96
N PRO A 157 12.16 -1.91 19.52
CA PRO A 157 10.75 -1.58 19.61
C PRO A 157 10.04 -1.46 18.24
N ASN A 158 10.77 -1.19 17.15
CA ASN A 158 10.20 -0.81 15.84
C ASN A 158 10.91 -1.42 14.60
N TRP A 159 11.45 -2.64 14.68
CA TRP A 159 12.20 -3.28 13.58
C TRP A 159 11.39 -3.53 12.27
N ALA A 160 10.07 -3.35 12.29
CA ALA A 160 9.19 -3.43 11.12
C ALA A 160 8.71 -2.04 10.64
N THR A 161 9.30 -0.95 11.15
CA THR A 161 8.98 0.42 10.73
C THR A 161 10.17 1.38 10.72
N ASP A 162 11.36 0.92 11.12
CA ASP A 162 12.59 1.72 11.12
C ASP A 162 13.22 1.79 9.72
N ARG A 163 14.11 2.75 9.46
CA ARG A 163 14.90 2.84 8.22
C ARG A 163 16.00 1.77 8.17
N TYR A 164 16.56 1.39 9.32
CA TYR A 164 17.66 0.45 9.41
C TYR A 164 17.20 -0.92 9.87
N PHE A 165 17.72 -1.95 9.23
CA PHE A 165 17.51 -3.34 9.59
C PHE A 165 18.79 -3.93 10.18
N TYR A 166 18.69 -4.46 11.39
CA TYR A 166 19.82 -5.03 12.13
C TYR A 166 19.69 -6.54 12.21
N ILE A 167 20.73 -7.29 11.88
CA ILE A 167 20.66 -8.77 11.89
C ILE A 167 21.85 -9.37 12.62
N PRO A 168 21.63 -10.27 13.60
CA PRO A 168 22.71 -10.90 14.35
C PRO A 168 23.58 -11.82 13.47
N VAL A 169 24.89 -11.77 13.70
CA VAL A 169 25.92 -12.61 13.07
C VAL A 169 27.00 -12.98 14.09
N ASN A 170 27.87 -13.93 13.75
CA ASN A 170 28.86 -14.47 14.70
C ASN A 170 30.24 -13.82 14.63
N GLY A 171 30.62 -13.24 13.49
CA GLY A 171 31.93 -12.62 13.30
C GLY A 171 31.91 -11.11 13.49
N SER A 172 33.02 -10.56 13.98
CA SER A 172 33.31 -9.11 13.98
C SER A 172 34.14 -8.75 12.75
N GLY A 173 33.78 -7.68 12.04
CA GLY A 173 34.53 -7.18 10.90
C GLY A 173 34.54 -8.13 9.69
N TRP A 174 33.65 -9.11 9.63
CA TRP A 174 33.54 -10.02 8.50
C TRP A 174 32.59 -9.44 7.45
N SER A 175 32.84 -9.77 6.18
CA SER A 175 31.97 -9.37 5.06
C SER A 175 30.85 -10.40 4.85
N TYR A 176 29.62 -9.92 4.76
CA TYR A 176 28.42 -10.71 4.57
C TYR A 176 27.64 -10.22 3.37
N HIS A 177 27.16 -11.15 2.55
CA HIS A 177 26.10 -10.89 1.59
C HIS A 177 24.75 -10.99 2.29
N TYR A 178 23.84 -10.11 1.93
CA TYR A 178 22.45 -10.18 2.38
C TYR A 178 21.50 -10.21 1.18
N ASP A 179 20.39 -10.91 1.34
CA ASP A 179 19.21 -10.88 0.48
C ASP A 179 18.00 -10.66 1.39
N ILE A 180 17.34 -9.51 1.28
CA ILE A 180 16.24 -9.11 2.16
C ILE A 180 15.00 -8.85 1.31
N TRP A 181 13.92 -9.55 1.61
CA TRP A 181 12.60 -9.35 1.00
C TRP A 181 11.71 -8.58 1.98
N TYR A 182 11.18 -7.45 1.53
CA TYR A 182 10.38 -6.55 2.37
C TYR A 182 9.25 -5.87 1.58
N LEU A 183 8.25 -5.37 2.30
CA LEU A 183 7.23 -4.44 1.81
C LEU A 183 7.59 -3.01 2.20
#